data_AF-A0A6N4UQ02-F1
#
_entry.id   AF-A0A6N4UQ02-F1
#
_cell.length_a   1.000
_cell.length_b   1.000
_cell.length_c   1.000
_cell.angle_alpha   90.00
_cell.angle_beta   90.00
_cell.angle_gamma   90.00
#
_symmetry.space_group_name_H-M   'P 1'
#
loop_
_entity.id
_entity.type
_entity.pdbx_description
1 polymer ?
#
loop_
_entity_poly.entity_id
_entity_poly.type
_entity_poly.pdbx_seq_one_letter_code
_entity_poly.pdbx_strand_id
1 'polypeptide(L)'
;MLWQDRPVADPLWLPEVVDTLVDMDLVDLDSVGPWPGDPEDADIYEPDWTQIHPNDRMADSPLDDLPIGQSAVIDEVRKRASGGFLVPPRDVLDALAWYTPIHYFGLGSAIYIRESAVFDVAVAILNRLPEPERGQPANVMGACRAAMSVLYLHEAYHHKIESLAIRFEMVERTRRYLPYSKGVFIPLIKQGSDDVLEESLACAEMYRRFKKEDLYRRGVAKVVRDATIAMLPEWFRALPPSYREAGRYLHDRTFDYAQRALMSQVHEAAVSPIRAASEWNLAPHLRRGLFDCQRITHVLVPKGEQPILPWIGHAPALPSVSSRKAIRHLEELGWKVEPGRGKGSHIRLKHVGKQSLTIPGNRESLSPVVLKSVAQALGVRLGDLAF
;
A
#
# COMPACT_ATOMS: atom_id res chain seq x y z
N MET A 1 -10.77 -24.62 -33.58
CA MET A 1 -10.54 -23.25 -34.07
C MET A 1 -10.12 -22.41 -32.86
N LEU A 2 -8.81 -22.29 -32.66
CA LEU A 2 -8.17 -21.65 -31.52
C LEU A 2 -8.04 -20.15 -31.83
N TRP A 3 -8.76 -19.31 -31.10
CA TRP A 3 -8.45 -17.89 -31.02
C TRP A 3 -7.57 -17.67 -29.79
N GLN A 4 -6.26 -17.79 -30.00
CA GLN A 4 -5.25 -17.17 -29.14
C GLN A 4 -5.10 -15.72 -29.60
N ASP A 5 -5.92 -14.83 -29.07
CA ASP A 5 -5.62 -13.40 -29.08
C ASP A 5 -5.67 -12.94 -27.62
N ARG A 6 -4.50 -12.94 -26.98
CA ARG A 6 -4.28 -12.12 -25.79
C ARG A 6 -3.72 -10.79 -26.27
N PRO A 7 -4.50 -9.69 -26.30
CA PRO A 7 -3.90 -8.42 -25.99
C PRO A 7 -3.66 -8.44 -24.48
N VAL A 8 -2.45 -8.80 -24.04
CA VAL A 8 -2.00 -8.36 -22.72
C VAL A 8 -1.79 -6.86 -22.91
N ALA A 9 -2.79 -6.06 -22.59
CA ALA A 9 -2.59 -4.62 -22.49
C ALA A 9 -1.38 -4.39 -21.60
N ASP A 10 -0.46 -3.53 -22.01
CA ASP A 10 0.70 -3.19 -21.19
C ASP A 10 0.22 -2.80 -19.79
N PRO A 11 0.89 -3.26 -18.72
CA PRO A 11 0.50 -2.90 -17.37
C PRO A 11 0.56 -1.38 -17.25
N LEU A 12 -0.56 -0.75 -16.91
CA LEU A 12 -0.64 0.70 -16.70
C LEU A 12 0.40 1.14 -15.67
N TRP A 13 1.09 2.24 -15.95
CA TRP A 13 2.05 2.81 -15.02
C TRP A 13 1.41 3.96 -14.24
N LEU A 14 1.79 4.11 -12.96
CA LEU A 14 1.25 5.18 -12.11
C LEU A 14 1.37 6.58 -12.76
N PRO A 15 2.48 6.98 -13.41
CA PRO A 15 2.56 8.27 -14.08
C PRO A 15 1.50 8.46 -15.18
N GLU A 16 1.22 7.43 -15.98
CA GLU A 16 0.21 7.51 -17.04
C GLU A 16 -1.20 7.71 -16.47
N VAL A 17 -1.50 7.02 -15.36
CA VAL A 17 -2.77 7.19 -14.64
C VAL A 17 -2.87 8.61 -14.09
N VAL A 18 -1.82 9.10 -13.41
CA VAL A 18 -1.81 10.45 -12.82
C VAL A 18 -1.97 11.53 -13.89
N ASP A 19 -1.20 11.46 -14.98
CA ASP A 19 -1.27 12.42 -16.07
C ASP A 19 -2.67 12.47 -16.67
N THR A 20 -3.29 11.31 -16.88
CA THR A 20 -4.67 11.22 -17.38
C THR A 20 -5.67 11.87 -16.44
N LEU A 21 -5.59 11.60 -15.13
CA LEU A 21 -6.51 12.17 -14.15
C LEU A 21 -6.31 13.68 -13.97
N VAL A 22 -5.08 14.18 -14.06
CA VAL A 22 -4.75 15.61 -14.03
C VAL A 22 -5.30 16.32 -15.26
N ASP A 23 -5.07 15.77 -16.45
CA ASP A 23 -5.56 16.35 -17.71
C ASP A 23 -7.10 16.40 -17.77
N MET A 24 -7.77 15.49 -17.06
CA MET A 24 -9.23 15.45 -16.92
C MET A 24 -9.78 16.25 -15.73
N ASP A 25 -8.92 16.92 -14.94
CA ASP A 25 -9.29 17.65 -13.72
C ASP A 25 -10.08 16.79 -12.71
N LEU A 26 -9.62 15.55 -12.50
CA LEU A 26 -10.26 14.59 -11.60
C LEU A 26 -9.62 14.51 -10.21
N VAL A 27 -8.45 15.11 -10.02
CA VAL A 27 -7.64 15.05 -8.78
C VAL A 27 -7.78 16.30 -7.90
N ASP A 28 -7.36 16.19 -6.65
CA ASP A 28 -7.27 17.27 -5.66
C ASP A 28 -5.89 17.23 -4.97
N LEU A 29 -4.85 17.52 -5.75
CA LEU A 29 -3.44 17.39 -5.34
C LEU A 29 -2.97 18.50 -4.40
N ASP A 30 -3.76 19.55 -4.23
CA ASP A 30 -3.47 20.67 -3.33
C ASP A 30 -4.07 20.46 -1.93
N SER A 31 -4.92 19.43 -1.77
CA SER A 31 -5.44 19.02 -0.47
C SER A 31 -4.46 18.10 0.24
N VAL A 32 -4.33 18.26 1.56
CA VAL A 32 -3.53 17.36 2.40
C VAL A 32 -4.10 15.93 2.44
N GLY A 33 -5.37 15.75 2.04
CA GLY A 33 -6.08 14.48 2.18
C GLY A 33 -6.34 14.11 3.65
N PRO A 34 -7.20 13.11 3.92
CA PRO A 34 -7.45 12.61 5.27
C PRO A 34 -6.42 11.60 5.78
N TRP A 35 -5.57 11.03 4.90
CA TRP A 35 -4.58 10.01 5.26
C TRP A 35 -3.23 10.64 5.61
N PRO A 36 -2.42 9.99 6.46
CA PRO A 36 -1.03 10.38 6.64
C PRO A 36 -0.33 10.36 5.28
N GLY A 37 0.36 11.46 4.93
CA GLY A 37 1.21 11.48 3.75
C GLY A 37 2.50 10.68 3.98
N ASP A 38 3.57 11.07 3.31
CA ASP A 38 4.89 10.48 3.54
C ASP A 38 5.30 10.68 5.01
N PRO A 39 5.70 9.62 5.72
CA PRO A 39 6.04 9.69 7.14
C PRO A 39 7.39 10.42 7.34
N GLU A 40 7.42 11.42 8.21
CA GLU A 40 8.65 12.15 8.56
C GLU A 40 9.49 11.42 9.64
N ASP A 41 8.87 10.49 10.36
CA ASP A 41 9.41 9.74 11.50
C ASP A 41 10.13 8.44 11.11
N ALA A 42 10.12 8.09 9.82
CA ALA A 42 10.60 6.80 9.34
C ALA A 42 11.48 6.91 8.10
N ASP A 43 12.44 6.00 8.01
CA ASP A 43 13.13 5.67 6.76
C ASP A 43 12.28 4.66 5.97
N ILE A 44 12.24 4.86 4.66
CA ILE A 44 11.42 4.09 3.73
C ILE A 44 12.28 3.00 3.10
N TYR A 45 11.74 1.81 2.91
CA TYR A 45 12.43 0.69 2.27
C TYR A 45 11.51 -0.04 1.30
N GLU A 46 12.08 -0.57 0.22
CA GLU A 46 11.35 -1.46 -0.69
C GLU A 46 11.39 -2.91 -0.15
N PRO A 47 10.24 -3.58 -0.03
CA PRO A 47 10.19 -5.00 0.30
C PRO A 47 10.51 -5.88 -0.90
N ASP A 48 11.25 -6.96 -0.68
CA ASP A 48 11.45 -8.02 -1.67
C ASP A 48 10.28 -9.02 -1.64
N TRP A 49 9.31 -8.79 -2.53
CA TRP A 49 8.13 -9.65 -2.69
C TRP A 49 8.47 -11.09 -3.06
N THR A 50 9.63 -11.35 -3.67
CA THR A 50 10.05 -12.72 -4.01
C THR A 50 10.49 -13.51 -2.77
N GLN A 51 10.88 -12.83 -1.69
CA GLN A 51 11.19 -13.46 -0.41
C GLN A 51 9.99 -13.51 0.55
N ILE A 52 9.06 -12.57 0.39
CA ILE A 52 7.78 -12.55 1.12
C ILE A 52 6.85 -13.66 0.58
N HIS A 53 6.75 -13.79 -0.74
CA HIS A 53 5.97 -14.83 -1.44
C HIS A 53 6.90 -15.73 -2.27
N PRO A 54 7.76 -16.55 -1.62
CA PRO A 54 8.73 -17.37 -2.33
C PRO A 54 8.06 -18.35 -3.27
N ASN A 55 8.66 -18.58 -4.44
CA ASN A 55 8.21 -19.65 -5.34
C ASN A 55 8.47 -21.02 -4.71
N ASP A 56 7.76 -22.06 -5.16
CA ASP A 56 7.81 -23.41 -4.55
C ASP A 56 9.25 -23.95 -4.40
N ARG A 57 10.12 -23.70 -5.39
CA ARG A 57 11.55 -24.08 -5.34
C ARG A 57 12.34 -23.38 -4.22
N MET A 58 11.98 -22.16 -3.84
CA MET A 58 12.61 -21.41 -2.75
C MET A 58 11.94 -21.69 -1.39
N ALA A 59 10.66 -22.09 -1.40
CA ALA A 59 9.94 -22.46 -0.20
C ALA A 59 10.43 -23.79 0.39
N ASP A 60 10.93 -24.70 -0.46
CA ASP A 60 11.47 -26.02 -0.08
C ASP A 60 12.98 -26.00 0.22
N SER A 61 13.67 -24.87 0.03
CA SER A 61 15.09 -24.75 0.39
C SER A 61 15.27 -24.79 1.91
N PRO A 62 16.25 -25.55 2.45
CA PRO A 62 16.59 -25.50 3.86
C PRO A 62 16.85 -24.05 4.31
N LEU A 63 16.22 -23.65 5.41
CA LEU A 63 16.36 -22.30 5.99
C LEU A 63 17.81 -21.95 6.40
N ASP A 64 18.71 -22.94 6.38
CA ASP A 64 20.14 -22.82 6.70
C ASP A 64 20.95 -22.04 5.65
N ASP A 65 20.42 -21.85 4.44
CA ASP A 65 21.09 -21.12 3.33
C ASP A 65 20.58 -19.66 3.14
N LEU A 66 19.79 -19.11 4.08
CA LEU A 66 19.25 -17.75 4.01
C LEU A 66 20.06 -16.75 4.88
N PRO A 67 20.10 -15.45 4.50
CA PRO A 67 21.17 -14.53 4.90
C PRO A 67 21.21 -14.23 6.41
N ILE A 68 22.38 -13.76 6.84
CA ILE A 68 22.65 -13.11 8.13
C ILE A 68 21.44 -12.23 8.54
N GLY A 69 20.68 -12.62 9.57
CA GLY A 69 19.51 -11.86 10.04
C GLY A 69 18.42 -12.64 10.78
N GLN A 70 18.30 -13.97 10.57
CA GLN A 70 17.27 -14.78 11.24
C GLN A 70 17.31 -14.71 12.77
N SER A 71 18.51 -14.62 13.38
CA SER A 71 18.63 -14.46 14.83
C SER A 71 17.96 -13.17 15.31
N ALA A 72 18.20 -12.05 14.62
CA ALA A 72 17.64 -10.76 15.01
C ALA A 72 16.10 -10.74 14.93
N VAL A 73 15.52 -11.38 13.90
CA VAL A 73 14.06 -11.54 13.78
C VAL A 73 13.49 -12.34 14.96
N ILE A 74 14.11 -13.48 15.28
CA ILE A 74 13.66 -14.34 16.38
C ILE A 74 13.79 -13.59 17.72
N ASP A 75 14.88 -12.88 17.93
CA ASP A 75 15.14 -12.12 19.16
C ASP A 75 14.13 -10.97 19.33
N GLU A 76 13.81 -10.24 18.27
CA GLU A 76 12.80 -9.17 18.31
C GLU A 76 11.40 -9.73 18.57
N VAL A 77 11.03 -10.85 17.94
CA VAL A 77 9.75 -11.54 18.20
C VAL A 77 9.66 -12.02 19.64
N ARG A 78 10.72 -12.62 20.19
CA ARG A 78 10.76 -13.05 21.60
C ARG A 78 10.65 -11.88 22.57
N LYS A 79 11.36 -10.79 22.29
CA LYS A 79 11.31 -9.56 23.08
C LYS A 79 9.88 -9.01 23.14
N ARG A 80 9.19 -8.90 21.99
CA ARG A 80 7.80 -8.43 21.93
C ARG A 80 6.81 -9.39 22.59
N ALA A 81 6.97 -10.69 22.39
CA ALA A 81 6.13 -11.70 23.04
C ALA A 81 6.24 -11.63 24.57
N SER A 82 7.43 -11.35 25.10
CA SER A 82 7.70 -11.22 26.54
C SER A 82 7.14 -9.94 27.15
N GLY A 83 6.98 -8.87 26.35
CA GLY A 83 6.45 -7.59 26.80
C GLY A 83 4.94 -7.58 27.08
N GLY A 84 4.23 -8.68 26.78
CA GLY A 84 2.78 -8.74 26.81
C GLY A 84 2.22 -8.00 25.60
N PHE A 85 1.71 -8.76 24.63
CA PHE A 85 1.12 -8.18 23.42
C PHE A 85 -0.04 -7.25 23.80
N LEU A 86 0.15 -5.95 23.59
CA LEU A 86 -0.94 -5.01 23.47
C LEU A 86 -1.37 -5.11 22.01
N VAL A 87 -2.59 -5.60 21.76
CA VAL A 87 -3.27 -5.33 20.48
C VAL A 87 -3.03 -3.85 20.19
N PRO A 88 -2.53 -3.47 18.99
CA PRO A 88 -2.28 -2.08 18.70
C PRO A 88 -3.47 -1.24 19.17
N PRO A 89 -3.22 -0.13 19.90
CA PRO A 89 -4.26 0.63 20.56
C PRO A 89 -5.39 0.96 19.57
N ARG A 90 -6.57 1.28 20.11
CA ARG A 90 -7.83 1.53 19.36
C ARG A 90 -7.73 2.58 18.24
N ASP A 91 -6.56 3.18 18.05
CA ASP A 91 -6.27 4.23 17.10
C ASP A 91 -5.65 3.57 15.84
N VAL A 92 -6.48 2.70 15.23
CA VAL A 92 -6.64 2.36 13.81
C VAL A 92 -5.55 1.50 13.11
N LEU A 93 -6.00 0.52 12.30
CA LEU A 93 -5.16 -0.19 11.32
C LEU A 93 -4.34 0.78 10.46
N ASP A 94 -4.87 1.97 10.18
CA ASP A 94 -4.22 3.11 9.53
C ASP A 94 -2.91 3.56 10.20
N ALA A 95 -2.68 3.23 11.47
CA ALA A 95 -1.40 3.47 12.16
C ALA A 95 -0.35 2.38 11.87
N LEU A 96 -0.81 1.18 11.50
CA LEU A 96 0.02 0.01 11.19
C LEU A 96 0.43 -0.02 9.73
N ALA A 97 -0.52 0.27 8.85
CA ALA A 97 -0.34 0.37 7.42
C ALA A 97 -1.39 1.34 6.86
N TRP A 98 -1.09 2.00 5.73
CA TRP A 98 -2.06 2.85 5.06
C TRP A 98 -1.78 2.98 3.57
N TYR A 99 -2.84 3.19 2.80
CA TYR A 99 -2.79 3.57 1.40
C TYR A 99 -2.93 5.09 1.22
N THR A 100 -2.04 5.71 0.44
CA THR A 100 -2.17 7.10 0.00
C THR A 100 -2.81 7.15 -1.40
N PRO A 101 -4.06 7.65 -1.55
CA PRO A 101 -4.78 7.56 -2.83
C PRO A 101 -4.23 8.47 -3.93
N ILE A 102 -4.25 8.00 -5.17
CA ILE A 102 -3.82 8.74 -6.37
C ILE A 102 -4.52 10.10 -6.48
N HIS A 103 -5.80 10.20 -6.15
CA HIS A 103 -6.56 11.45 -6.27
C HIS A 103 -6.06 12.59 -5.37
N TYR A 104 -5.38 12.27 -4.27
CA TYR A 104 -4.83 13.26 -3.34
C TYR A 104 -3.30 13.37 -3.48
N PHE A 105 -2.62 12.24 -3.70
CA PHE A 105 -1.16 12.18 -3.64
C PHE A 105 -0.49 12.11 -5.02
N GLY A 106 -1.23 11.75 -6.07
CA GLY A 106 -0.72 11.63 -7.43
C GLY A 106 0.45 10.64 -7.51
N LEU A 107 1.62 11.12 -7.94
CA LEU A 107 2.85 10.32 -7.98
C LEU A 107 3.36 9.89 -6.59
N GLY A 108 2.88 10.51 -5.51
CA GLY A 108 3.14 10.09 -4.13
C GLY A 108 2.18 9.01 -3.62
N SER A 109 1.35 8.42 -4.49
CA SER A 109 0.49 7.29 -4.12
C SER A 109 1.35 6.06 -3.81
N ALA A 110 1.11 5.48 -2.63
CA ALA A 110 1.91 4.43 -2.05
C ALA A 110 1.08 3.62 -1.04
N ILE A 111 1.54 2.41 -0.75
CA ILE A 111 1.13 1.64 0.41
C ILE A 111 2.29 1.69 1.39
N TYR A 112 2.05 2.13 2.62
CA TYR A 112 3.04 2.10 3.69
C TYR A 112 2.67 1.04 4.71
N ILE A 113 3.65 0.26 5.16
CA ILE A 113 3.49 -0.73 6.23
C ILE A 113 4.61 -0.50 7.23
N ARG A 114 4.31 -0.39 8.53
CA ARG A 114 5.37 -0.28 9.54
C ARG A 114 5.99 -1.65 9.80
N GLU A 115 7.33 -1.73 9.86
CA GLU A 115 8.01 -2.98 10.22
C GLU A 115 7.58 -3.46 11.61
N SER A 116 7.40 -2.54 12.55
CA SER A 116 6.87 -2.83 13.88
C SER A 116 5.49 -3.50 13.83
N ALA A 117 4.60 -3.06 12.93
CA ALA A 117 3.28 -3.66 12.76
C ALA A 117 3.36 -5.10 12.27
N VAL A 118 4.31 -5.41 11.38
CA VAL A 118 4.54 -6.78 10.91
C VAL A 118 4.92 -7.67 12.10
N PHE A 119 5.80 -7.20 12.99
CA PHE A 119 6.18 -7.93 14.18
C PHE A 119 5.01 -8.10 15.17
N ASP A 120 4.22 -7.07 15.40
CA ASP A 120 3.09 -7.13 16.33
C ASP A 120 2.03 -8.13 15.87
N VAL A 121 1.68 -8.11 14.58
CA VAL A 121 0.75 -9.08 13.99
C VAL A 121 1.36 -10.49 13.97
N ALA A 122 2.66 -10.63 13.70
CA ALA A 122 3.34 -11.93 13.75
C ALA A 122 3.30 -12.55 15.15
N VAL A 123 3.55 -11.76 16.19
CA VAL A 123 3.45 -12.19 17.60
C VAL A 123 2.02 -12.63 17.92
N ALA A 124 1.00 -11.89 17.46
CA ALA A 124 -0.39 -12.27 17.65
C ALA A 124 -0.74 -13.62 17.01
N ILE A 125 -0.18 -13.91 15.82
CA ILE A 125 -0.31 -15.22 15.15
C ILE A 125 0.40 -16.30 15.96
N LEU A 126 1.66 -16.08 16.35
CA LEU A 126 2.48 -17.06 17.07
C LEU A 126 1.88 -17.42 18.43
N ASN A 127 1.24 -16.47 19.12
CA ASN A 127 0.59 -16.73 20.41
C ASN A 127 -0.56 -17.74 20.34
N ARG A 128 -1.07 -18.05 19.13
CA ARG A 128 -2.05 -19.13 18.92
C ARG A 128 -1.42 -20.51 18.79
N LEU A 129 -0.11 -20.58 18.59
CA LEU A 129 0.62 -21.83 18.50
C LEU A 129 0.95 -22.36 19.91
N PRO A 130 1.11 -23.69 20.08
CA PRO A 130 1.71 -24.28 21.28
C PRO A 130 3.14 -23.74 21.51
N GLU A 131 3.58 -23.61 22.77
CA GLU A 131 4.91 -23.07 23.09
C GLU A 131 6.08 -23.66 22.30
N PRO A 132 6.18 -25.00 22.08
CA PRO A 132 7.26 -25.59 21.30
C PRO A 132 7.32 -25.09 19.84
N GLU A 133 6.17 -24.68 19.29
CA GLU A 133 6.03 -24.21 17.91
C GLU A 133 6.33 -22.71 17.77
N ARG A 134 6.15 -21.92 18.84
CA ARG A 134 6.32 -20.45 18.81
C ARG A 134 7.75 -20.02 18.49
N GLY A 135 8.73 -20.77 18.99
CA GLY A 135 10.15 -20.47 18.83
C GLY A 135 10.80 -21.09 17.60
N GLN A 136 10.06 -21.90 16.82
CA GLN A 136 10.61 -22.55 15.62
C GLN A 136 10.92 -21.48 14.56
N PRO A 137 12.16 -21.38 14.04
CA PRO A 137 12.53 -20.36 13.06
C PRO A 137 11.59 -20.29 11.86
N ALA A 138 11.19 -21.46 11.32
CA ALA A 138 10.25 -21.55 10.20
C ALA A 138 8.87 -20.93 10.52
N ASN A 139 8.37 -21.13 11.75
CA ASN A 139 7.09 -20.59 12.16
C ASN A 139 7.18 -19.08 12.41
N VAL A 140 8.28 -18.60 13.00
CA VAL A 140 8.54 -17.16 13.20
C VAL A 140 8.59 -16.43 11.87
N MET A 141 9.42 -16.90 10.93
CA MET A 141 9.51 -16.31 9.59
C MET A 141 8.19 -16.42 8.83
N GLY A 142 7.51 -17.55 8.93
CA GLY A 142 6.18 -17.76 8.34
C GLY A 142 5.15 -16.78 8.90
N ALA A 143 5.18 -16.47 10.20
CA ALA A 143 4.28 -15.53 10.84
C ALA A 143 4.54 -14.09 10.37
N CYS A 144 5.81 -13.69 10.20
CA CYS A 144 6.15 -12.39 9.62
C CYS A 144 5.68 -12.26 8.15
N ARG A 145 5.83 -13.31 7.33
CA ARG A 145 5.29 -13.34 5.95
C ARG A 145 3.77 -13.24 5.93
N ALA A 146 3.09 -13.96 6.82
CA ALA A 146 1.65 -13.91 6.96
C ALA A 146 1.16 -12.52 7.40
N ALA A 147 1.82 -11.93 8.40
CA ALA A 147 1.56 -10.57 8.88
C ALA A 147 1.71 -9.51 7.77
N MET A 148 2.83 -9.54 7.05
CA MET A 148 3.08 -8.66 5.90
C MET A 148 1.98 -8.83 4.82
N SER A 149 1.61 -10.07 4.52
CA SER A 149 0.60 -10.36 3.51
C SER A 149 -0.78 -9.84 3.90
N VAL A 150 -1.21 -10.01 5.16
CA VAL A 150 -2.55 -9.56 5.58
C VAL A 150 -2.63 -8.04 5.67
N LEU A 151 -1.58 -7.35 6.13
CA LEU A 151 -1.53 -5.88 6.13
C LEU A 151 -1.57 -5.34 4.69
N TYR A 152 -0.74 -5.89 3.80
CA TYR A 152 -0.78 -5.52 2.37
C TYR A 152 -2.15 -5.76 1.73
N LEU A 153 -2.82 -6.88 2.04
CA LEU A 153 -4.13 -7.21 1.47
C LEU A 153 -5.21 -6.21 1.87
N HIS A 154 -5.13 -5.64 3.07
CA HIS A 154 -6.00 -4.57 3.53
C HIS A 154 -5.80 -3.33 2.65
N GLU A 155 -4.56 -2.82 2.57
CA GLU A 155 -4.26 -1.59 1.83
C GLU A 155 -4.48 -1.72 0.32
N ALA A 156 -4.17 -2.89 -0.24
CA ALA A 156 -4.44 -3.20 -1.64
C ALA A 156 -5.96 -3.16 -1.97
N TYR A 157 -6.83 -3.34 -0.97
CA TYR A 157 -8.27 -3.20 -1.15
C TYR A 157 -8.68 -1.74 -1.37
N HIS A 158 -8.10 -0.78 -0.66
CA HIS A 158 -8.37 0.64 -0.90
C HIS A 158 -7.95 1.07 -2.31
N HIS A 159 -6.78 0.62 -2.77
CA HIS A 159 -6.36 0.84 -4.15
C HIS A 159 -7.35 0.25 -5.18
N LYS A 160 -7.94 -0.91 -4.87
CA LYS A 160 -8.97 -1.56 -5.71
C LYS A 160 -10.25 -0.72 -5.78
N ILE A 161 -10.64 -0.05 -4.70
CA ILE A 161 -11.80 0.84 -4.67
C ILE A 161 -11.52 2.16 -5.39
N GLU A 162 -10.34 2.74 -5.23
CA GLU A 162 -9.94 3.90 -6.03
C GLU A 162 -9.87 3.55 -7.52
N SER A 163 -9.32 2.39 -7.87
CA SER A 163 -9.27 1.88 -9.24
C SER A 163 -10.67 1.70 -9.85
N LEU A 164 -11.66 1.31 -9.05
CA LEU A 164 -13.06 1.26 -9.46
C LEU A 164 -13.59 2.66 -9.77
N ALA A 165 -13.35 3.63 -8.87
CA ALA A 165 -13.76 5.01 -9.06
C ALA A 165 -13.17 5.57 -10.36
N ILE A 166 -11.86 5.43 -10.59
CA ILE A 166 -11.18 5.87 -11.82
C ILE A 166 -11.87 5.31 -13.07
N ARG A 167 -12.28 4.03 -13.07
CA ARG A 167 -13.00 3.45 -14.22
C ARG A 167 -14.35 4.12 -14.46
N PHE A 168 -15.09 4.50 -13.41
CA PHE A 168 -16.29 5.31 -13.58
C PHE A 168 -15.96 6.68 -14.16
N GLU A 169 -14.93 7.33 -13.65
CA GLU A 169 -14.52 8.67 -14.10
C GLU A 169 -14.06 8.68 -15.56
N MET A 170 -13.42 7.61 -16.04
CA MET A 170 -13.03 7.47 -17.45
C MET A 170 -14.24 7.42 -18.38
N VAL A 171 -15.30 6.72 -17.99
CA VAL A 171 -16.51 6.56 -18.81
C VAL A 171 -17.39 7.81 -18.72
N GLU A 172 -17.55 8.35 -17.52
CA GLU A 172 -18.51 9.41 -17.24
C GLU A 172 -17.92 10.82 -17.32
N ARG A 173 -16.58 10.92 -17.39
CA ARG A 173 -15.83 12.18 -17.42
C ARG A 173 -16.22 13.12 -16.28
N THR A 174 -16.47 12.56 -15.11
CA THR A 174 -16.86 13.29 -13.90
C THR A 174 -16.18 12.69 -12.69
N ARG A 175 -15.92 13.49 -11.65
CA ARG A 175 -15.27 13.05 -10.41
C ARG A 175 -16.18 12.06 -9.66
N ARG A 176 -15.62 10.95 -9.20
CA ARG A 176 -16.32 9.94 -8.40
C ARG A 176 -15.60 9.62 -7.11
N TYR A 177 -14.28 9.51 -7.14
CA TYR A 177 -13.54 9.18 -5.91
C TYR A 177 -13.59 10.32 -4.89
N LEU A 178 -13.32 11.55 -5.32
CA LEU A 178 -13.30 12.71 -4.41
C LEU A 178 -14.69 12.97 -3.76
N PRO A 179 -15.82 12.98 -4.49
CA PRO A 179 -17.14 13.08 -3.87
C PRO A 179 -17.44 11.93 -2.92
N TYR A 180 -17.10 10.69 -3.27
CA TYR A 180 -17.29 9.53 -2.39
C TYR A 180 -16.48 9.68 -1.09
N SER A 181 -15.19 10.00 -1.21
CA SER A 181 -14.30 10.21 -0.06
C SER A 181 -14.84 11.30 0.87
N LYS A 182 -15.18 12.47 0.34
CA LYS A 182 -15.63 13.64 1.12
C LYS A 182 -17.06 13.51 1.65
N GLY A 183 -17.94 12.83 0.92
CA GLY A 183 -19.38 12.75 1.21
C GLY A 183 -19.83 11.48 1.95
N VAL A 184 -19.04 10.40 1.88
CA VAL A 184 -19.39 9.09 2.44
C VAL A 184 -18.32 8.59 3.40
N PHE A 185 -17.11 8.31 2.88
CA PHE A 185 -16.06 7.64 3.65
C PHE A 185 -15.60 8.47 4.86
N ILE A 186 -15.07 9.68 4.64
CA ILE A 186 -14.53 10.53 5.70
C ILE A 186 -15.60 10.87 6.76
N PRO A 187 -16.84 11.29 6.40
CA PRO A 187 -17.87 11.59 7.39
C PRO A 187 -18.22 10.38 8.27
N LEU A 188 -18.37 9.19 7.68
CA LEU A 188 -18.75 7.99 8.44
C LEU A 188 -17.62 7.56 9.40
N ILE A 189 -16.35 7.62 8.97
CA ILE A 189 -15.20 7.37 9.84
C ILE A 189 -15.18 8.35 11.02
N LYS A 190 -15.34 9.66 10.76
CA LYS A 190 -15.37 10.69 11.81
C LYS A 190 -16.50 10.53 12.81
N GLN A 191 -17.61 9.91 12.40
CA GLN A 191 -18.75 9.61 13.26
C GLN A 191 -18.56 8.32 14.07
N GLY A 192 -17.49 7.55 13.81
CA GLY A 192 -17.32 6.21 14.39
C GLY A 192 -18.42 5.25 13.95
N SER A 193 -18.83 5.33 12.68
CA SER A 193 -19.91 4.50 12.13
C SER A 193 -19.42 3.11 11.73
N ASP A 194 -20.28 2.11 11.94
CA ASP A 194 -20.09 0.75 11.42
C ASP A 194 -20.51 0.61 9.94
N ASP A 195 -21.04 1.67 9.34
CA ASP A 195 -21.54 1.66 7.96
C ASP A 195 -20.46 1.96 6.90
N VAL A 196 -19.19 2.09 7.30
CA VAL A 196 -18.07 2.19 6.35
C VAL A 196 -17.80 0.80 5.76
N LEU A 197 -18.50 0.49 4.68
CA LEU A 197 -18.37 -0.79 3.97
C LEU A 197 -16.94 -1.03 3.47
N GLU A 198 -16.23 0.03 3.05
CA GLU A 198 -14.87 -0.09 2.54
C GLU A 198 -13.93 -0.73 3.56
N GLU A 199 -13.87 -0.22 4.80
CA GLU A 199 -13.02 -0.76 5.88
C GLU A 199 -13.40 -2.19 6.27
N SER A 200 -14.71 -2.44 6.39
CA SER A 200 -15.23 -3.77 6.70
C SER A 200 -14.80 -4.80 5.65
N LEU A 201 -14.84 -4.40 4.38
CA LEU A 201 -14.48 -5.26 3.25
C LEU A 201 -12.96 -5.37 3.06
N ALA A 202 -12.19 -4.33 3.34
CA ALA A 202 -10.73 -4.38 3.38
C ALA A 202 -10.25 -5.42 4.40
N CYS A 203 -10.79 -5.37 5.62
CA CYS A 203 -10.54 -6.39 6.65
C CYS A 203 -10.97 -7.80 6.20
N ALA A 204 -12.17 -7.94 5.62
CA ALA A 204 -12.63 -9.23 5.14
C ALA A 204 -11.75 -9.77 3.99
N GLU A 205 -11.20 -8.91 3.14
CA GLU A 205 -10.29 -9.27 2.05
C GLU A 205 -9.00 -9.91 2.61
N MET A 206 -8.47 -9.42 3.72
CA MET A 206 -7.32 -10.03 4.44
C MET A 206 -7.57 -11.52 4.68
N TYR A 207 -8.72 -11.85 5.29
CA TYR A 207 -9.10 -13.24 5.60
C TYR A 207 -9.34 -14.06 4.32
N ARG A 208 -10.13 -13.52 3.40
CA ARG A 208 -10.61 -14.25 2.22
C ARG A 208 -9.48 -14.62 1.28
N ARG A 209 -8.63 -13.65 0.94
CA ARG A 209 -7.52 -13.86 -0.01
C ARG A 209 -6.43 -14.69 0.65
N PHE A 210 -6.06 -14.43 1.90
CA PHE A 210 -5.11 -15.26 2.62
C PHE A 210 -5.58 -16.72 2.75
N LYS A 211 -6.89 -16.96 2.97
CA LYS A 211 -7.45 -18.32 3.07
C LYS A 211 -7.39 -19.09 1.75
N LYS A 212 -7.60 -18.43 0.62
CA LYS A 212 -7.89 -19.08 -0.67
C LYS A 212 -6.76 -19.05 -1.66
N GLU A 213 -5.96 -18.00 -1.67
CA GLU A 213 -4.94 -17.79 -2.68
C GLU A 213 -3.60 -18.34 -2.20
N ASP A 214 -2.98 -19.20 -3.01
CA ASP A 214 -1.70 -19.83 -2.66
C ASP A 214 -0.58 -18.81 -2.54
N LEU A 215 -0.58 -17.76 -3.39
CA LEU A 215 0.42 -16.70 -3.41
C LEU A 215 0.75 -16.17 -2.00
N TYR A 216 -0.28 -15.78 -1.23
CA TYR A 216 -0.13 -15.20 0.11
C TYR A 216 0.20 -16.21 1.21
N ARG A 217 0.17 -17.52 0.88
CA ARG A 217 0.44 -18.63 1.81
C ARG A 217 1.78 -19.30 1.54
N ARG A 218 2.47 -18.95 0.46
CA ARG A 218 3.79 -19.52 0.12
C ARG A 218 4.82 -19.16 1.20
N GLY A 219 5.65 -20.12 1.57
CA GLY A 219 6.64 -19.95 2.64
C GLY A 219 6.02 -19.79 4.04
N VAL A 220 4.74 -20.14 4.24
CA VAL A 220 4.03 -20.11 5.53
C VAL A 220 3.60 -21.54 5.91
N ALA A 221 4.13 -22.05 7.02
CA ALA A 221 3.81 -23.39 7.53
C ALA A 221 2.29 -23.55 7.80
N LYS A 222 1.77 -24.78 7.67
CA LYS A 222 0.32 -25.04 7.88
C LYS A 222 -0.18 -24.55 9.24
N VAL A 223 0.56 -24.83 10.31
CA VAL A 223 0.19 -24.41 11.67
C VAL A 223 0.08 -22.90 11.80
N VAL A 224 0.98 -22.15 11.14
CA VAL A 224 0.94 -20.68 11.09
C VAL A 224 -0.26 -20.21 10.26
N ARG A 225 -0.51 -20.83 9.09
CA ARG A 225 -1.68 -20.49 8.25
C ARG A 225 -2.99 -20.64 9.01
N ASP A 226 -3.16 -21.76 9.71
CA ASP A 226 -4.35 -22.04 10.52
C ASP A 226 -4.47 -21.03 11.67
N ALA A 227 -3.36 -20.71 12.34
CA ALA A 227 -3.30 -19.69 13.39
C ALA A 227 -3.70 -18.30 12.88
N THR A 228 -3.19 -17.86 11.72
CA THR A 228 -3.57 -16.58 11.10
C THR A 228 -5.06 -16.54 10.78
N ILE A 229 -5.61 -17.59 10.18
CA ILE A 229 -7.03 -17.68 9.83
C ILE A 229 -7.94 -17.70 11.06
N ALA A 230 -7.51 -18.30 12.16
CA ALA A 230 -8.24 -18.27 13.43
C ALA A 230 -8.16 -16.90 14.11
N MET A 231 -7.00 -16.24 14.06
CA MET A 231 -6.75 -14.95 14.69
C MET A 231 -7.56 -13.82 14.04
N LEU A 232 -7.60 -13.74 12.70
CA LEU A 232 -8.17 -12.59 11.97
C LEU A 232 -9.63 -12.26 12.41
N PRO A 233 -10.60 -13.19 12.43
CA PRO A 233 -11.97 -12.87 12.86
C PRO A 233 -12.08 -12.39 14.31
N GLU A 234 -11.20 -12.85 15.20
CA GLU A 234 -11.17 -12.38 16.58
C GLU A 234 -10.56 -10.99 16.69
N TRP A 235 -9.48 -10.74 15.94
CA TRP A 235 -8.86 -9.43 15.85
C TRP A 235 -9.86 -8.39 15.34
N PHE A 236 -10.59 -8.70 14.26
CA PHE A 236 -11.60 -7.79 13.70
C PHE A 236 -12.58 -7.31 14.77
N ARG A 237 -13.15 -8.20 15.59
CA ARG A 237 -14.12 -7.81 16.64
C ARG A 237 -13.57 -6.84 17.68
N ALA A 238 -12.25 -6.80 17.88
CA ALA A 238 -11.60 -5.91 18.82
C ALA A 238 -11.24 -4.55 18.21
N LEU A 239 -11.35 -4.40 16.88
CA LEU A 239 -11.04 -3.16 16.17
C LEU A 239 -12.14 -2.10 16.35
N PRO A 240 -11.86 -0.83 15.96
CA PRO A 240 -12.82 0.26 16.01
C PRO A 240 -14.07 0.02 15.15
N PRO A 241 -15.08 0.91 15.25
CA PRO A 241 -16.22 0.89 14.34
C PRO A 241 -15.79 0.81 12.87
N SER A 242 -16.62 0.18 12.06
CA SER A 242 -16.39 -0.27 10.67
C SER A 242 -15.53 -1.54 10.55
N TYR A 243 -14.26 -1.48 10.95
CA TYR A 243 -13.35 -2.64 10.89
C TYR A 243 -13.92 -3.89 11.57
N ARG A 244 -14.60 -3.70 12.71
CA ARG A 244 -15.20 -4.80 13.49
C ARG A 244 -16.33 -5.56 12.80
N GLU A 245 -16.91 -4.99 11.75
CA GLU A 245 -17.99 -5.62 10.99
C GLU A 245 -17.51 -6.56 9.89
N ALA A 246 -16.19 -6.67 9.68
CA ALA A 246 -15.59 -7.58 8.70
C ALA A 246 -16.06 -9.04 8.82
N GLY A 247 -16.39 -9.48 10.04
CA GLY A 247 -16.94 -10.82 10.31
C GLY A 247 -18.20 -11.16 9.50
N ARG A 248 -19.01 -10.16 9.10
CA ARG A 248 -20.21 -10.33 8.27
C ARG A 248 -19.88 -10.72 6.82
N TYR A 249 -18.67 -10.40 6.36
CA TYR A 249 -18.27 -10.47 4.95
C TYR A 249 -17.22 -11.54 4.66
N LEU A 250 -16.99 -12.49 5.56
CA LEU A 250 -15.98 -13.55 5.36
C LEU A 250 -16.38 -14.59 4.27
N HIS A 251 -17.66 -14.63 3.86
CA HIS A 251 -18.19 -15.60 2.90
C HIS A 251 -18.45 -14.95 1.54
N ASP A 252 -18.27 -15.70 0.44
CA ASP A 252 -18.35 -15.17 -0.95
C ASP A 252 -19.63 -14.42 -1.23
N ARG A 253 -20.78 -15.02 -0.89
CA ARG A 253 -22.08 -14.43 -1.17
C ARG A 253 -22.27 -13.08 -0.47
N THR A 254 -21.92 -12.98 0.82
CA THR A 254 -22.11 -11.75 1.59
C THR A 254 -21.10 -10.68 1.19
N PHE A 255 -19.84 -11.08 0.95
CA PHE A 255 -18.81 -10.17 0.45
C PHE A 255 -19.14 -9.61 -0.93
N ASP A 256 -19.47 -10.46 -1.90
CA ASP A 256 -19.76 -10.01 -3.27
C ASP A 256 -20.99 -9.09 -3.30
N TYR A 257 -21.99 -9.35 -2.45
CA TYR A 257 -23.14 -8.45 -2.31
C TYR A 257 -22.73 -7.10 -1.72
N ALA A 258 -22.03 -7.09 -0.60
CA ALA A 258 -21.57 -5.87 0.05
C ALA A 258 -20.58 -5.07 -0.81
N GLN A 259 -19.72 -5.75 -1.56
CA GLN A 259 -18.83 -5.10 -2.51
C GLN A 259 -19.59 -4.42 -3.64
N ARG A 260 -20.67 -5.03 -4.16
CA ARG A 260 -21.54 -4.37 -5.14
C ARG A 260 -22.32 -3.21 -4.52
N ALA A 261 -22.71 -3.29 -3.26
CA ALA A 261 -23.30 -2.15 -2.55
C ALA A 261 -22.30 -1.00 -2.42
N LEU A 262 -21.05 -1.29 -2.07
CA LEU A 262 -19.95 -0.32 -2.05
C LEU A 262 -19.71 0.27 -3.44
N MET A 263 -19.79 -0.53 -4.52
CA MET A 263 -19.71 0.00 -5.89
C MET A 263 -20.79 1.06 -6.16
N SER A 264 -22.02 0.85 -5.68
CA SER A 264 -23.08 1.87 -5.77
C SER A 264 -22.75 3.11 -4.92
N GLN A 265 -22.20 2.95 -3.70
CA GLN A 265 -21.80 4.08 -2.85
C GLN A 265 -20.71 4.94 -3.52
N VAL A 266 -19.71 4.30 -4.14
CA VAL A 266 -18.62 4.97 -4.87
C VAL A 266 -19.16 5.66 -6.12
N HIS A 267 -20.05 4.99 -6.86
CA HIS A 267 -20.64 5.55 -8.07
C HIS A 267 -21.50 6.79 -7.79
N GLU A 268 -22.36 6.74 -6.78
CA GLU A 268 -23.29 7.83 -6.48
C GLU A 268 -22.77 8.82 -5.43
N ALA A 269 -21.63 8.54 -4.80
CA ALA A 269 -21.11 9.28 -3.66
C ALA A 269 -22.15 9.47 -2.54
N ALA A 270 -22.91 8.42 -2.26
CA ALA A 270 -24.01 8.42 -1.30
C ALA A 270 -23.91 7.24 -0.33
N VAL A 271 -24.21 7.47 0.96
CA VAL A 271 -24.28 6.41 1.99
C VAL A 271 -25.34 5.37 1.63
N SER A 272 -26.49 5.84 1.14
CA SER A 272 -27.63 5.03 0.68
C SER A 272 -27.88 5.29 -0.80
N PRO A 273 -27.16 4.60 -1.71
CA PRO A 273 -27.31 4.79 -3.14
C PRO A 273 -28.66 4.25 -3.64
N ILE A 274 -29.17 4.86 -4.71
CA ILE A 274 -30.44 4.48 -5.35
C ILE A 274 -30.26 3.22 -6.20
N ARG A 275 -29.11 3.09 -6.89
CA ARG A 275 -28.81 1.96 -7.76
C ARG A 275 -28.76 0.66 -6.97
N ALA A 276 -29.48 -0.34 -7.46
CA ALA A 276 -29.49 -1.66 -6.85
C ALA A 276 -28.13 -2.36 -7.05
N ALA A 277 -27.60 -2.95 -5.97
CA ALA A 277 -26.34 -3.69 -6.01
C ALA A 277 -26.34 -4.82 -7.05
N SER A 278 -27.50 -5.41 -7.37
CA SER A 278 -27.63 -6.47 -8.38
C SER A 278 -27.28 -6.02 -9.81
N GLU A 279 -27.39 -4.73 -10.13
CA GLU A 279 -27.07 -4.22 -11.47
C GLU A 279 -25.59 -4.41 -11.82
N TRP A 280 -24.71 -4.35 -10.82
CA TRP A 280 -23.27 -4.56 -10.98
C TRP A 280 -22.87 -5.99 -11.34
N ASN A 281 -23.81 -6.95 -11.33
CA ASN A 281 -23.55 -8.31 -11.80
C ASN A 281 -23.11 -8.36 -13.27
N LEU A 282 -23.49 -7.36 -14.08
CA LEU A 282 -23.09 -7.25 -15.48
C LEU A 282 -21.68 -6.67 -15.68
N ALA A 283 -21.00 -6.24 -14.60
CA ALA A 283 -19.69 -5.60 -14.67
C ALA A 283 -18.67 -6.19 -13.66
N PRO A 284 -18.42 -7.52 -13.68
CA PRO A 284 -17.66 -8.23 -12.64
C PRO A 284 -16.17 -7.86 -12.56
N HIS A 285 -15.65 -7.16 -13.58
CA HIS A 285 -14.23 -6.81 -13.72
C HIS A 285 -13.89 -5.36 -13.39
N LEU A 286 -14.88 -4.50 -13.10
CA LEU A 286 -14.64 -3.10 -12.72
C LEU A 286 -13.87 -2.97 -11.40
N ARG A 287 -13.97 -3.99 -10.54
CA ARG A 287 -13.34 -4.09 -9.22
C ARG A 287 -11.89 -4.59 -9.24
N ARG A 288 -11.16 -4.54 -10.35
CA ARG A 288 -9.73 -4.94 -10.38
C ARG A 288 -8.83 -3.75 -10.05
N GLY A 289 -7.66 -3.95 -9.47
CA GLY A 289 -6.64 -2.89 -9.41
C GLY A 289 -6.29 -2.40 -10.82
N LEU A 290 -5.87 -1.15 -10.96
CA LEU A 290 -5.37 -0.62 -12.24
C LEU A 290 -3.99 -1.17 -12.58
N PHE A 291 -3.16 -1.37 -11.57
CA PHE A 291 -1.81 -1.92 -11.67
C PHE A 291 -1.47 -2.74 -10.44
N ASP A 292 -0.30 -3.38 -10.46
CA ASP A 292 0.20 -4.15 -9.34
C ASP A 292 0.72 -3.21 -8.23
N CYS A 293 -0.02 -3.10 -7.12
CA CYS A 293 0.33 -2.24 -6.01
C CYS A 293 1.53 -2.72 -5.18
N GLN A 294 2.05 -3.94 -5.43
CA GLN A 294 3.36 -4.35 -4.89
C GLN A 294 4.47 -3.36 -5.27
N ARG A 295 4.35 -2.72 -6.45
CA ARG A 295 5.31 -1.75 -6.99
C ARG A 295 5.33 -0.40 -6.27
N ILE A 296 4.29 -0.10 -5.48
CA ILE A 296 4.17 1.14 -4.71
C ILE A 296 4.09 0.86 -3.21
N THR A 297 4.41 -0.38 -2.79
CA THR A 297 4.42 -0.75 -1.37
C THR A 297 5.79 -0.53 -0.79
N HIS A 298 5.82 0.13 0.37
CA HIS A 298 7.02 0.44 1.11
C HIS A 298 6.89 -0.02 2.56
N VAL A 299 8.01 -0.41 3.17
CA VAL A 299 8.09 -0.70 4.59
C VAL A 299 8.80 0.44 5.30
N LEU A 300 8.22 0.86 6.42
CA LEU A 300 8.71 1.96 7.25
C LEU A 300 9.46 1.41 8.45
N VAL A 301 10.68 1.90 8.62
CA VAL A 301 11.56 1.61 9.76
C VAL A 301 11.83 2.93 10.49
N PRO A 302 11.85 2.98 11.84
CA PRO A 302 12.13 4.21 12.56
C PRO A 302 13.42 4.87 12.07
N LYS A 303 13.38 6.21 11.96
CA LYS A 303 14.48 6.97 11.38
C LYS A 303 15.82 6.70 12.07
N GLY A 304 16.84 6.33 11.29
CA GLY A 304 18.18 6.01 11.76
C GLY A 304 18.35 4.56 12.25
N GLU A 305 17.30 3.74 12.25
CA GLU A 305 17.39 2.31 12.49
C GLU A 305 17.61 1.54 11.19
N GLN A 306 17.97 0.25 11.30
CA GLN A 306 18.09 -0.64 10.15
C GLN A 306 16.97 -1.67 10.18
N PRO A 307 16.47 -2.11 9.01
CA PRO A 307 15.46 -3.17 8.96
C PRO A 307 15.96 -4.44 9.65
N ILE A 308 15.07 -5.06 10.42
CA ILE A 308 15.32 -6.36 11.08
C ILE A 308 14.88 -7.50 10.15
N LEU A 309 13.79 -7.32 9.40
CA LEU A 309 13.30 -8.33 8.48
C LEU A 309 14.23 -8.46 7.25
N PRO A 310 14.69 -9.67 6.91
CA PRO A 310 15.78 -9.89 5.95
C PRO A 310 15.39 -9.64 4.48
N TRP A 311 14.11 -9.44 4.20
CA TRP A 311 13.58 -9.09 2.88
C TRP A 311 13.23 -7.61 2.76
N ILE A 312 13.74 -6.78 3.67
CA ILE A 312 13.64 -5.33 3.63
C ILE A 312 15.06 -4.78 3.47
N GLY A 313 15.25 -3.85 2.53
CA GLY A 313 16.48 -3.07 2.49
C GLY A 313 17.67 -3.66 1.73
N HIS A 314 17.43 -4.52 0.73
CA HIS A 314 18.47 -4.85 -0.27
C HIS A 314 18.83 -3.66 -1.16
N ALA A 315 18.06 -2.57 -1.08
CA ALA A 315 18.45 -1.22 -1.46
C ALA A 315 17.88 -0.23 -0.44
N PRO A 316 18.66 0.76 0.07
CA PRO A 316 18.07 1.91 0.75
C PRO A 316 17.07 2.57 -0.21
N ALA A 317 15.88 2.96 0.28
CA ALA A 317 14.99 3.73 -0.58
C ALA A 317 15.71 4.99 -1.04
N LEU A 318 15.44 5.35 -2.29
CA LEU A 318 15.98 6.54 -2.89
C LEU A 318 15.57 7.73 -2.01
N PRO A 319 16.50 8.63 -1.68
CA PRO A 319 16.22 9.71 -0.75
C PRO A 319 15.04 10.55 -1.25
N SER A 320 13.88 10.45 -0.58
CA SER A 320 12.79 11.38 -0.81
C SER A 320 13.22 12.77 -0.33
N VAL A 321 13.05 13.76 -1.19
CA VAL A 321 13.35 15.15 -0.90
C VAL A 321 12.23 16.03 -1.40
N SER A 322 11.95 17.13 -0.72
CA SER A 322 11.00 18.12 -1.22
C SER A 322 11.50 18.79 -2.49
N SER A 323 10.57 19.21 -3.35
CA SER A 323 10.82 20.08 -4.49
C SER A 323 11.70 21.26 -4.09
N ARG A 324 11.42 21.91 -2.95
CA ARG A 324 12.17 23.07 -2.46
C ARG A 324 13.63 22.73 -2.18
N LYS A 325 13.89 21.62 -1.48
CA LYS A 325 15.25 21.20 -1.13
C LYS A 325 16.02 20.70 -2.36
N ALA A 326 15.35 19.97 -3.25
CA ALA A 326 15.93 19.56 -4.53
C ALA A 326 16.28 20.75 -5.44
N ILE A 327 15.38 21.74 -5.57
CA ILE A 327 15.62 22.98 -6.34
C ILE A 327 16.82 23.73 -5.77
N ARG A 328 16.84 23.94 -4.45
CA ARG A 328 17.94 24.64 -3.78
C ARG A 328 19.28 23.97 -4.04
N HIS A 329 19.34 22.66 -3.89
CA HIS A 329 20.55 21.88 -4.17
C HIS A 329 20.98 21.98 -5.64
N LEU A 330 20.04 21.91 -6.58
CA LEU A 330 20.31 22.10 -8.00
C LEU A 330 20.82 23.52 -8.31
N GLU A 331 20.27 24.55 -7.67
CA GLU A 331 20.74 25.94 -7.80
C GLU A 331 22.17 26.11 -7.28
N GLU A 332 22.51 25.49 -6.15
CA GLU A 332 23.89 25.44 -5.62
C GLU A 332 24.87 24.77 -6.61
N LEU A 333 24.38 23.79 -7.37
CA LEU A 333 25.13 23.14 -8.46
C LEU A 333 25.08 23.88 -9.80
N GLY A 334 24.60 25.14 -9.82
CA GLY A 334 24.63 26.02 -10.98
C GLY A 334 23.47 25.88 -11.95
N TRP A 335 22.44 25.10 -11.62
CA TRP A 335 21.19 25.10 -12.37
C TRP A 335 20.41 26.39 -12.13
N LYS A 336 19.62 26.83 -13.11
CA LYS A 336 18.78 28.03 -13.01
C LYS A 336 17.37 27.71 -13.42
N VAL A 337 16.41 28.13 -12.59
CA VAL A 337 14.99 28.10 -12.94
C VAL A 337 14.75 28.96 -14.18
N GLU A 338 14.02 28.42 -15.16
CA GLU A 338 13.56 29.15 -16.34
C GLU A 338 12.15 29.72 -16.11
N PRO A 339 12.00 31.04 -15.91
CA PRO A 339 10.70 31.64 -15.64
C PRO A 339 9.75 31.43 -16.82
N GLY A 340 8.51 31.03 -16.53
CA GLY A 340 7.43 30.92 -17.53
C GLY A 340 7.52 29.74 -18.50
N ARG A 341 8.46 28.80 -18.32
CA ARG A 341 8.60 27.59 -19.16
C ARG A 341 8.21 26.27 -18.45
N GLY A 342 7.49 26.37 -17.34
CA GLY A 342 6.82 25.25 -16.68
C GLY A 342 5.37 25.09 -17.17
N LYS A 343 4.88 23.85 -17.30
CA LYS A 343 3.46 23.56 -17.54
C LYS A 343 2.81 23.20 -16.19
N GLY A 344 1.78 23.95 -15.79
CA GLY A 344 1.10 23.74 -14.50
C GLY A 344 2.02 23.95 -13.30
N SER A 345 1.99 23.03 -12.33
CA SER A 345 2.78 23.07 -11.10
C SER A 345 4.24 22.62 -11.25
N HIS A 346 4.74 22.42 -12.48
CA HIS A 346 6.10 21.98 -12.75
C HIS A 346 7.05 23.15 -13.06
N ILE A 347 8.29 23.05 -12.59
CA ILE A 347 9.36 24.03 -12.78
C ILE A 347 10.40 23.43 -13.71
N ARG A 348 10.84 24.21 -14.70
CA ARG A 348 11.92 23.84 -15.61
C ARG A 348 13.23 24.48 -15.16
N LEU A 349 14.30 23.70 -15.05
CA LEU A 349 15.65 24.16 -14.75
C LEU A 349 16.57 23.93 -15.93
N LYS A 350 17.47 24.89 -16.19
CA LYS A 350 18.54 24.78 -17.18
C LYS A 350 19.92 24.84 -16.54
N HIS A 351 20.87 24.19 -17.20
CA HIS A 351 22.28 24.31 -16.89
C HIS A 351 23.06 24.36 -18.21
N VAL A 352 24.14 25.13 -18.27
CA VAL A 352 24.96 25.26 -19.48
C VAL A 352 25.53 23.89 -19.85
N GLY A 353 25.31 23.44 -21.09
CA GLY A 353 25.84 22.16 -21.59
C GLY A 353 25.13 20.90 -21.09
N LYS A 354 24.00 21.03 -20.35
CA LYS A 354 23.20 19.89 -19.89
C LYS A 354 21.76 19.98 -20.40
N GLN A 355 21.08 18.83 -20.51
CA GLN A 355 19.66 18.78 -20.85
C GLN A 355 18.84 19.44 -19.73
N SER A 356 17.81 20.20 -20.10
CA SER A 356 16.94 20.86 -19.12
C SER A 356 16.18 19.83 -18.27
N LEU A 357 16.11 20.07 -16.97
CA LEU A 357 15.32 19.29 -16.02
C LEU A 357 13.93 19.88 -15.86
N THR A 358 12.94 19.04 -15.62
CA THR A 358 11.59 19.48 -15.22
C THR A 358 11.22 18.71 -13.97
N ILE A 359 10.92 19.44 -12.90
CA ILE A 359 10.57 18.87 -11.59
C ILE A 359 9.28 19.51 -11.07
N PRO A 360 8.46 18.80 -10.31
CA PRO A 360 7.33 19.41 -9.60
C PRO A 360 7.80 20.57 -8.71
N GLY A 361 7.05 21.66 -8.64
CA GLY A 361 7.46 22.88 -7.93
C GLY A 361 7.11 22.93 -6.45
N ASN A 362 6.04 22.25 -6.04
CA ASN A 362 5.50 22.29 -4.68
C ASN A 362 5.16 20.89 -4.16
N ARG A 363 6.12 19.96 -4.21
CA ARG A 363 5.98 18.66 -3.54
C ARG A 363 6.86 18.61 -2.31
N GLU A 364 6.34 18.07 -1.22
CA GLU A 364 7.16 17.79 -0.02
C GLU A 364 8.01 16.52 -0.20
N SER A 365 7.70 15.71 -1.21
CA SER A 365 8.41 14.49 -1.59
C SER A 365 8.43 14.32 -3.11
N LEU A 366 9.62 14.17 -3.68
CA LEU A 366 9.81 13.89 -5.11
C LEU A 366 9.82 12.38 -5.36
N SER A 367 9.03 11.95 -6.35
CA SER A 367 8.97 10.54 -6.73
C SER A 367 10.34 9.99 -7.19
N PRO A 368 10.60 8.69 -7.01
CA PRO A 368 11.79 8.00 -7.52
C PRO A 368 12.14 8.29 -8.99
N VAL A 369 11.12 8.48 -9.83
CA VAL A 369 11.29 8.81 -11.25
C VAL A 369 11.90 10.18 -11.43
N VAL A 370 11.41 11.18 -10.68
CA VAL A 370 11.97 12.54 -10.70
C VAL A 370 13.40 12.53 -10.18
N LEU A 371 13.65 11.82 -9.08
CA LEU A 371 14.99 11.68 -8.51
C LEU A 371 15.96 10.99 -9.48
N LYS A 372 15.51 9.98 -10.22
CA LYS A 372 16.28 9.32 -11.29
C LYS A 372 16.64 10.28 -12.41
N SER A 373 15.71 11.13 -12.84
CA SER A 373 15.99 12.18 -13.83
C SER A 373 16.99 13.20 -13.29
N VAL A 374 16.89 13.59 -12.01
CA VAL A 374 17.86 14.47 -11.34
C VAL A 374 19.24 13.79 -11.29
N ALA A 375 19.33 12.51 -10.94
CA ALA A 375 20.59 11.74 -10.91
C ALA A 375 21.29 11.71 -12.27
N GLN A 376 20.54 11.42 -13.32
CA GLN A 376 21.03 11.38 -14.68
C GLN A 376 21.58 12.74 -15.11
N ALA A 377 20.89 13.83 -14.77
CA ALA A 377 21.34 15.18 -15.08
C ALA A 377 22.56 15.63 -14.27
N LEU A 378 22.71 15.12 -13.05
CA LEU A 378 23.88 15.36 -12.22
C LEU A 378 25.07 14.46 -12.57
N GLY A 379 24.84 13.35 -13.30
CA GLY A 379 25.87 12.38 -13.66
C GLY A 379 26.30 11.50 -12.49
N VAL A 380 25.43 11.33 -11.50
CA VAL A 380 25.67 10.52 -10.30
C VAL A 380 24.75 9.30 -10.29
N ARG A 381 25.10 8.27 -9.53
CA ARG A 381 24.15 7.17 -9.29
C ARG A 381 23.05 7.67 -8.37
N LEU A 382 21.85 7.13 -8.55
CA LEU A 382 20.67 7.52 -7.79
C LEU A 382 20.82 7.28 -6.28
N GLY A 383 21.58 6.26 -5.86
CA GLY A 383 21.93 6.02 -4.46
C GLY A 383 23.05 6.91 -3.90
N ASP A 384 23.78 7.63 -4.76
CA ASP A 384 24.82 8.60 -4.34
C ASP A 384 24.25 10.02 -4.27
N LEU A 385 22.93 10.18 -4.45
CA LEU A 385 22.29 11.47 -4.59
C LEU A 385 22.03 12.09 -3.22
N ALA A 386 22.96 12.93 -2.77
CA ALA A 386 22.88 13.62 -1.50
C ALA A 386 22.24 15.00 -1.68
N PHE A 387 21.05 15.22 -1.09
CA PHE A 387 20.37 16.52 -1.06
C PHE A 387 20.61 17.32 0.21
#